data_AF-A0A9Q3IPW0-F1
#
_entry.id   AF-A0A9Q3IPW0-F1
#
_cell.length_a   1.000
_cell.length_b   1.000
_cell.length_c   1.000
_cell.angle_alpha   90.00
_cell.angle_beta   90.00
_cell.angle_gamma   90.00
#
_symmetry.space_group_name_H-M   'P 1'
#
loop_
_entity.id
_entity.type
_entity.pdbx_description
1 polymer ?
#
loop_
_entity_poly.entity_id
_entity_poly.type
_entity_poly.pdbx_seq_one_letter_code
_entity_poly.pdbx_strand_id
1 'polypeptide(L)'
;MSLLKILRKHRPPFDIGEELLAKMRGPDRGLYLDIKRPYPPIFERPQHPEGLETRKKIEKHINELLEMDVIWKNGNNDNVEVTTPVLITCHDRQSRF
;
A
#
# COMPACT_ATOMS: atom_id res chain seq x y z
N MET A 1 -23.89 12.09 30.07
CA MET A 1 -23.13 11.04 29.33
C MET A 1 -21.87 11.68 28.77
N SER A 2 -20.67 11.23 29.16
CA SER A 2 -19.39 11.78 28.66
C SER A 2 -19.00 11.16 27.31
N LEU A 3 -18.47 11.96 26.38
CA LEU A 3 -17.99 11.53 25.06
C LEU A 3 -17.05 10.31 25.13
N LEU A 4 -16.18 10.27 26.14
CA LEU A 4 -15.27 9.15 26.40
C LEU A 4 -16.00 7.82 26.67
N LYS A 5 -17.17 7.85 27.31
CA LYS A 5 -17.98 6.64 27.52
C LYS A 5 -18.57 6.11 26.21
N ILE A 6 -18.96 7.00 25.30
CA ILE A 6 -19.53 6.65 24.00
C ILE A 6 -18.44 6.05 23.10
N LEU A 7 -17.28 6.72 23.02
CA LEU A 7 -16.14 6.25 22.23
C LEU A 7 -15.62 4.89 22.72
N ARG A 8 -15.54 4.67 24.04
CA ARG A 8 -15.19 3.35 24.60
C ARG A 8 -16.23 2.28 24.32
N LYS A 9 -17.52 2.62 24.39
CA LYS A 9 -18.63 1.68 24.13
C LYS A 9 -18.67 1.22 22.66
N HIS A 10 -18.33 2.13 21.74
CA HIS A 10 -18.32 1.88 20.31
C HIS A 10 -16.90 1.77 19.75
N ARG A 11 -15.91 1.31 20.55
CA ARG A 11 -14.50 1.22 20.13
C ARG A 11 -14.27 0.43 18.82
N PRO A 12 -14.93 -0.73 18.55
CA PRO A 12 -14.63 -1.56 17.37
C PRO A 12 -14.82 -0.91 15.99
N PRO A 13 -15.88 -0.12 15.71
CA PRO A 13 -16.04 0.56 14.42
C PRO A 13 -15.12 1.78 14.23
N PHE A 14 -14.41 2.24 15.26
CA PHE A 14 -13.45 3.33 15.10
C PHE A 14 -12.07 2.75 14.81
N ASP A 15 -11.38 3.36 13.85
CA ASP A 15 -9.98 3.08 13.53
C ASP A 15 -9.07 3.61 14.66
N ILE A 16 -9.12 2.96 15.82
CA ILE A 16 -8.32 3.26 16.99
C ILE A 16 -7.13 2.29 16.96
N GLY A 17 -6.27 2.44 15.94
CA GLY A 17 -4.84 2.12 15.86
C GLY A 17 -4.31 0.73 16.29
N GLU A 18 -5.13 -0.16 16.84
CA GLU A 18 -4.74 -1.46 17.40
C GLU A 18 -5.22 -2.64 16.55
N GLU A 19 -6.27 -2.46 15.74
CA GLU A 19 -6.79 -3.49 14.85
C GLU A 19 -6.47 -3.14 13.39
N LEU A 20 -5.59 -3.92 12.78
CA LEU A 20 -5.13 -3.70 11.41
C LEU A 20 -6.31 -3.89 10.44
N LEU A 21 -6.52 -2.91 9.55
CA LEU A 21 -7.60 -2.90 8.55
C LEU A 21 -7.68 -4.19 7.71
N ALA A 22 -6.55 -4.87 7.53
CA ALA A 22 -6.43 -6.10 6.73
C ALA A 22 -7.16 -7.33 7.29
N LYS A 23 -7.74 -7.24 8.49
CA LYS A 23 -8.59 -8.30 9.04
C LYS A 23 -9.92 -8.45 8.29
N MET A 24 -10.31 -7.47 7.48
CA MET A 24 -11.47 -7.54 6.59
C MET A 24 -11.11 -8.21 5.26
N ARG A 25 -11.29 -9.53 5.17
CA ARG A 25 -11.18 -10.27 3.90
C ARG A 25 -12.51 -10.20 3.13
N GLY A 26 -12.54 -9.41 2.06
CA GLY A 26 -13.58 -9.52 1.05
C GLY A 26 -13.42 -10.78 0.19
N PRO A 27 -14.40 -11.14 -0.65
CA PRO A 27 -14.22 -12.20 -1.63
C PRO A 27 -13.11 -11.83 -2.62
N ASP A 28 -12.26 -12.79 -2.95
CA ASP A 28 -11.22 -12.62 -3.97
C ASP A 28 -11.86 -12.20 -5.29
N ARG A 29 -11.41 -11.05 -5.83
CA ARG A 29 -11.87 -10.54 -7.12
C ARG A 29 -10.81 -10.85 -8.17
N GLY A 30 -11.15 -11.66 -9.16
CA GLY A 30 -10.32 -11.83 -10.35
C GLY A 30 -10.29 -10.54 -11.16
N LEU A 31 -9.09 -10.03 -11.42
CA LEU A 31 -8.84 -8.95 -12.37
C LEU A 31 -8.33 -9.58 -13.67
N TYR A 32 -9.00 -9.29 -14.79
CA TYR A 32 -8.62 -9.78 -16.11
C TYR A 32 -8.21 -8.62 -17.00
N LEU A 33 -7.18 -8.82 -17.82
CA LEU A 33 -6.76 -7.85 -18.83
C LEU A 33 -7.53 -8.10 -20.13
N ASP A 34 -8.08 -7.04 -20.71
CA ASP A 34 -8.77 -7.11 -22.01
C ASP A 34 -7.81 -7.26 -23.21
N ILE A 35 -6.51 -7.19 -22.95
CA ILE A 35 -5.44 -7.21 -23.96
C ILE A 35 -4.48 -8.38 -23.74
N LYS A 36 -3.88 -8.85 -24.84
CA LYS A 36 -2.84 -9.90 -24.85
C LYS A 36 -1.45 -9.29 -24.97
N ARG A 37 -0.43 -10.03 -24.54
CA ARG A 37 0.98 -9.61 -24.67
C ARG A 37 1.36 -9.25 -26.12
N PRO A 38 2.24 -8.27 -26.35
CA PRO A 38 2.89 -7.43 -25.34
C PRO A 38 1.90 -6.43 -24.74
N TYR A 39 1.82 -6.40 -23.41
CA TYR A 39 1.12 -5.33 -22.68
C TYR A 39 1.72 -3.99 -23.14
N PRO A 40 0.98 -2.87 -23.13
CA PRO A 40 1.46 -1.60 -23.70
C PRO A 40 2.92 -1.35 -23.29
N PRO A 41 3.82 -1.01 -24.24
CA PRO A 41 5.28 -1.10 -24.09
C PRO A 41 5.89 -0.06 -23.13
N ILE A 42 5.15 0.38 -22.13
CA ILE A 42 5.51 1.46 -21.23
C ILE A 42 5.41 0.89 -19.84
N PHE A 43 6.56 0.66 -19.21
CA PHE A 43 6.82 0.94 -17.79
C PHE A 43 8.19 0.40 -17.31
N GLU A 44 9.11 0.01 -18.19
CA GLU A 44 10.55 0.04 -17.89
C GLU A 44 11.06 1.49 -17.82
N ARG A 45 10.38 2.33 -17.03
CA ARG A 45 10.93 3.61 -16.64
C ARG A 45 11.82 3.33 -15.44
N PRO A 46 13.07 3.81 -15.43
CA PRO A 46 13.90 3.74 -14.24
C PRO A 46 13.13 4.41 -13.09
N GLN A 47 13.26 3.84 -11.88
CA GLN A 47 12.70 4.46 -10.68
C GLN A 47 13.12 5.92 -10.64
N HIS A 48 12.16 6.82 -10.37
CA HIS A 48 12.45 8.23 -10.28
C HIS A 48 13.54 8.45 -9.22
N PRO A 49 14.60 9.22 -9.50
CA PRO A 49 15.65 9.45 -8.52
C PRO A 49 15.08 10.20 -7.32
N GLU A 50 15.35 9.69 -6.12
CA GLU A 50 14.85 10.24 -4.88
C GLU A 50 15.95 10.61 -3.91
N GLY A 51 15.70 11.66 -3.11
CA GLY A 51 16.57 12.02 -2.01
C GLY A 51 16.56 10.97 -0.89
N LEU A 52 17.68 10.87 -0.17
CA LEU A 52 17.87 9.91 0.93
C LEU A 52 16.79 10.01 2.01
N GLU A 53 16.35 11.22 2.34
CA GLU A 53 15.32 11.45 3.37
C GLU A 53 13.93 11.02 2.91
N THR A 54 13.63 11.16 1.61
CA THR A 54 12.38 10.68 1.01
C THR A 54 12.32 9.16 1.09
N ARG A 55 13.41 8.47 0.73
CA ARG A 55 13.52 7.01 0.78
C ARG A 55 13.28 6.45 2.18
N LYS A 56 13.89 7.04 3.22
CA LYS A 56 13.68 6.59 4.61
C LYS A 56 12.22 6.69 5.05
N LYS A 57 11.53 7.77 4.67
CA LYS A 57 10.10 7.95 4.98
C LYS A 57 9.23 6.94 4.25
N ILE A 58 9.55 6.65 2.99
CA ILE A 58 8.85 5.66 2.18
C ILE A 58 9.08 4.26 2.73
N GLU A 59 10.31 3.90 3.07
CA GLU A 59 10.66 2.62 3.66
C GLU A 59 9.86 2.35 4.94
N LYS A 60 9.68 3.37 5.79
CA LYS A 60 8.82 3.25 6.97
C LYS A 60 7.38 2.87 6.59
N HIS A 61 6.77 3.57 5.64
CA HIS A 61 5.41 3.28 5.19
C HIS A 61 5.31 1.90 4.49
N ILE A 62 6.31 1.49 3.71
CA ILE A 62 6.37 0.14 3.11
C ILE A 62 6.36 -0.92 4.22
N ASN A 63 7.15 -0.73 5.27
CA ASN A 63 7.20 -1.67 6.39
C ASN A 63 5.85 -1.73 7.13
N GLU A 64 5.20 -0.59 7.36
CA GLU A 64 3.84 -0.56 7.93
C GLU A 64 2.83 -1.35 7.06
N LEU A 65 2.90 -1.21 5.73
CA LEU A 65 2.02 -1.96 4.81
C LEU A 65 2.34 -3.47 4.77
N LEU A 66 3.61 -3.85 4.94
CA LEU A 66 4.03 -5.26 5.07
C LEU A 66 3.50 -5.87 6.38
N GLU A 67 3.63 -5.16 7.51
CA GLU A 67 3.11 -5.60 8.81
C GLU A 67 1.57 -5.74 8.81
N MET A 68 0.90 -4.93 7.98
CA MET A 68 -0.53 -5.01 7.76
C MET A 68 -0.96 -6.07 6.75
N ASP A 69 -0.07 -6.86 6.14
CA ASP A 69 -0.43 -7.81 5.07
C ASP A 69 -1.20 -7.15 3.89
N VAL A 70 -1.02 -5.84 3.68
CA VAL A 70 -1.61 -5.11 2.54
C VAL A 70 -0.78 -5.32 1.27
N ILE A 71 0.54 -5.41 1.44
CA ILE A 71 1.51 -5.74 0.39
C ILE A 71 2.39 -6.89 0.87
N TRP A 72 3.00 -7.63 -0.06
CA TRP A 72 3.94 -8.69 0.26
C TRP A 72 5.15 -8.64 -0.67
N LYS A 73 6.25 -9.25 -0.22
CA LYS A 73 7.43 -9.43 -1.06
C LYS A 73 7.22 -10.61 -2.00
N ASN A 74 7.29 -10.36 -3.30
CA ASN A 74 7.26 -11.43 -4.30
C ASN A 74 8.55 -12.27 -4.25
N GLY A 75 8.46 -13.58 -4.46
CA GLY A 75 9.62 -14.48 -4.40
C GLY A 75 10.53 -14.37 -5.64
N ASN A 76 11.81 -14.74 -5.51
CA ASN A 76 12.79 -14.66 -6.60
C ASN A 76 12.46 -15.52 -7.83
N ASN A 77 11.56 -16.50 -7.70
CA ASN A 77 11.18 -17.41 -8.79
C ASN A 77 9.81 -17.08 -9.40
N ASP A 78 9.12 -16.06 -8.89
CA ASP A 78 7.80 -15.68 -9.39
C ASP A 78 7.97 -14.75 -10.58
N ASN A 79 7.50 -15.21 -11.76
CA ASN A 79 7.59 -14.42 -12.98
C ASN A 79 6.61 -13.23 -12.89
N VAL A 80 7.13 -12.03 -12.63
CA VAL A 80 6.33 -10.80 -12.63
C VAL A 80 6.00 -10.42 -14.06
N GLU A 81 4.73 -10.56 -14.43
CA GLU A 81 4.30 -10.24 -15.80
C GLU A 81 4.25 -8.73 -16.09
N VAL A 82 4.01 -7.91 -15.06
CA VAL A 82 3.79 -6.46 -15.18
C VAL A 82 4.48 -5.75 -14.02
N THR A 83 5.30 -4.75 -14.34
CA THR A 83 5.91 -3.83 -13.37
C THR A 83 5.50 -2.41 -13.70
N THR A 84 5.11 -1.64 -12.68
CA THR A 84 4.74 -0.22 -12.81
C THR A 84 5.67 0.60 -11.91
N PRO A 85 6.21 1.74 -12.35
CA PRO A 85 6.99 2.62 -11.50
C PRO A 85 6.10 3.17 -10.38
N VAL A 86 6.67 3.27 -9.18
CA VAL A 86 6.05 3.95 -8.05
C VAL A 86 6.18 5.45 -8.26
N LEU A 87 5.08 6.18 -8.13
CA LEU A 87 5.07 7.64 -8.19
C LEU A 87 5.06 8.18 -6.77
N ILE A 88 5.96 9.12 -6.49
CA ILE A 88 6.07 9.70 -5.15
C ILE A 88 5.62 11.13 -5.19
N THR A 89 4.72 11.43 -4.26
CA THR A 89 4.11 12.74 -4.13
C THR A 89 4.47 13.32 -2.77
N CYS A 90 4.53 14.64 -2.69
CA CYS A 90 4.71 15.35 -1.43
C CYS A 90 3.41 16.08 -1.11
N HIS A 91 2.82 15.75 0.04
CA HIS A 91 1.65 16.44 0.58
C HIS A 91 1.96 16.86 2.01
N ASP A 92 1.67 18.11 2.39
CA ASP A 92 1.95 18.65 3.73
C ASP A 92 3.38 18.41 4.24
N ARG A 93 4.39 18.55 3.36
CA ARG A 93 5.81 18.29 3.67
C ARG A 93 6.12 16.82 4.05
N GLN A 94 5.20 15.91 3.76
CA GLN A 94 5.35 14.46 3.93
C GLN A 94 5.31 13.78 2.56
N SER A 95 6.28 12.89 2.35
CA SER A 95 6.38 12.07 1.13
C SER A 95 5.44 10.87 1.26
N ARG A 96 4.69 10.58 0.18
CA ARG A 96 3.70 9.51 0.06
C ARG A 96 3.87 8.78 -1.27
N PHE A 97 3.47 7.52 -1.33
CA PHE A 97 3.47 6.67 -2.53
C PHE A 97 2.17 5.91 -2.69
#